data_AF-A0A9D9T771-F1
#
_entry.id   AF-A0A9D9T771-F1
#
_cell.length_a   1.000
_cell.length_b   1.000
_cell.length_c   1.000
_cell.angle_alpha   90.00
_cell.angle_beta   90.00
_cell.angle_gamma   90.00
#
_symmetry.space_group_name_H-M   'P 1'
#
loop_
_entity.id
_entity.type
_entity.pdbx_description
1 polymer ?
#
loop_
_entity_poly.entity_id
_entity_poly.type
_entity_poly.pdbx_seq_one_letter_code
_entity_poly.pdbx_strand_id
1 'polypeptide(L)'
;MKKIALLLSITALVASCSQSSNSVQSIPTTGKSIVIDVRSVEEWNNDGHANCSTNFPLDELEMHKAELAQYDTITYVCRSGGRAGQAADWSAENLPNKVIQNGGAWENVACNK
;
A
#
# COMPACT_ATOMS: atom_id res chain seq x y z
N MET A 1 -33.01 -47.34 43.65
CA MET A 1 -33.24 -47.23 42.20
C MET A 1 -34.53 -46.47 41.96
N LYS A 2 -34.44 -45.27 41.37
CA LYS A 2 -35.42 -44.59 40.50
C LYS A 2 -34.99 -43.13 40.43
N LYS A 3 -34.26 -42.83 39.36
CA LYS A 3 -33.83 -41.49 38.96
C LYS A 3 -35.09 -40.69 38.60
N ILE A 4 -35.30 -39.54 39.23
CA ILE A 4 -36.31 -38.58 38.79
C ILE A 4 -35.59 -37.58 37.92
N ALA A 5 -35.81 -37.69 36.61
CA ALA A 5 -35.57 -36.64 35.66
C ALA A 5 -36.89 -35.88 35.50
N LEU A 6 -36.86 -34.55 35.54
CA LEU A 6 -37.49 -33.67 34.56
C LEU A 6 -37.30 -32.21 34.98
N LEU A 7 -36.85 -31.37 34.02
CA LEU A 7 -37.21 -29.98 33.74
C LEU A 7 -36.12 -29.49 32.74
N LEU A 8 -36.38 -29.50 31.42
CA LEU A 8 -37.01 -28.40 30.65
C LEU A 8 -36.47 -27.04 31.12
N SER A 9 -35.81 -26.20 30.33
CA SER A 9 -35.71 -26.06 28.89
C SER A 9 -34.80 -24.86 28.62
N ILE A 10 -34.00 -24.95 27.55
CA ILE A 10 -33.65 -23.86 26.61
C ILE A 10 -33.06 -22.57 27.23
N THR A 11 -31.79 -22.31 26.94
CA THR A 11 -31.40 -21.05 26.29
C THR A 11 -30.12 -21.30 25.48
N ALA A 12 -30.27 -21.26 24.16
CA ALA A 12 -29.15 -21.23 23.24
C ALA A 12 -28.44 -19.87 23.40
N LEU A 13 -27.19 -19.89 23.83
CA LEU A 13 -26.32 -18.71 23.70
C LEU A 13 -25.57 -18.85 22.37
N VAL A 14 -26.16 -18.24 21.35
CA VAL A 14 -25.55 -18.07 20.04
C VAL A 14 -24.42 -17.06 20.08
N ALA A 15 -23.41 -17.32 19.25
CA ALA A 15 -22.55 -16.38 18.54
C ALA A 15 -21.72 -15.38 19.35
N SER A 16 -20.39 -15.50 19.23
CA SER A 16 -19.68 -14.49 18.44
C SER A 16 -18.38 -15.05 17.87
N CYS A 17 -18.24 -14.80 16.58
CA CYS A 17 -17.07 -15.01 15.75
C CYS A 17 -15.87 -14.30 16.39
N SER A 18 -14.75 -14.99 16.57
CA SER A 18 -13.46 -14.31 16.72
C SER A 18 -13.11 -13.73 15.36
N GLN A 19 -13.72 -12.57 15.04
CA GLN A 19 -13.24 -11.71 13.97
C GLN A 19 -11.82 -11.29 14.37
N SER A 20 -10.84 -12.00 13.81
CA SER A 20 -9.49 -11.47 13.67
C SER A 20 -9.59 -10.32 12.69
N SER A 21 -10.07 -9.19 13.20
CA SER A 21 -10.06 -7.91 12.52
C SER A 21 -8.61 -7.48 12.56
N ASN A 22 -7.86 -7.79 11.50
CA ASN A 22 -6.68 -7.00 11.17
C ASN A 22 -7.20 -5.58 10.99
N SER A 23 -7.10 -4.81 12.07
CA SER A 23 -7.24 -3.38 12.05
C SER A 23 -6.10 -2.90 11.18
N VAL A 24 -6.36 -2.79 9.88
CA VAL A 24 -5.66 -1.80 9.06
C VAL A 24 -5.99 -0.49 9.75
N GLN A 25 -5.09 -0.05 10.63
CA GLN A 25 -5.07 1.31 11.12
C GLN A 25 -4.93 2.15 9.87
N SER A 26 -6.03 2.73 9.42
CA SER A 26 -6.02 3.78 8.44
C SER A 26 -5.21 4.91 9.04
N ILE A 27 -3.91 4.94 8.72
CA ILE A 27 -3.07 6.09 9.01
C ILE A 27 -3.75 7.27 8.31
N PRO A 28 -4.05 8.35 9.04
CA PRO A 28 -4.80 9.46 8.52
C PRO A 28 -4.17 9.98 7.23
N THR A 29 -4.96 10.02 6.16
CA THR A 29 -4.62 10.45 4.80
C THR A 29 -4.48 11.98 4.73
N THR A 30 -3.75 12.56 5.68
CA THR A 30 -3.57 14.01 5.82
C THR A 30 -2.13 14.43 5.57
N GLY A 31 -1.34 13.55 4.93
CA GLY A 31 0.03 13.81 4.48
C GLY A 31 0.10 13.95 2.96
N LYS A 32 1.08 14.69 2.46
CA LYS A 32 1.32 14.89 1.02
C LYS A 32 1.80 13.56 0.43
N SER A 33 1.05 12.98 -0.50
CA SER A 33 1.41 11.72 -1.16
C SER A 33 1.83 11.93 -2.62
N ILE A 34 2.66 11.03 -3.13
CA ILE A 34 3.03 10.98 -4.55
C ILE A 34 3.14 9.54 -5.04
N VAL A 35 2.79 9.35 -6.31
CA VAL A 35 3.02 8.10 -7.04
C VAL A 35 4.16 8.33 -8.03
N ILE A 36 5.19 7.47 -7.98
CA ILE A 36 6.37 7.57 -8.83
C ILE A 36 6.46 6.34 -9.71
N ASP A 37 6.42 6.53 -11.03
CA ASP A 37 6.72 5.47 -11.99
C ASP A 37 8.22 5.45 -12.27
N VAL A 38 8.86 4.34 -11.91
CA VAL A 38 10.33 4.16 -12.01
C VAL A 38 10.78 3.47 -13.29
N ARG A 39 9.89 3.37 -14.28
CA ARG A 39 10.24 2.94 -15.63
C ARG A 39 11.09 3.99 -16.34
N SER A 40 11.69 3.58 -17.46
CA SER A 40 12.37 4.52 -18.35
C SER A 40 11.39 5.55 -18.93
N VAL A 41 11.93 6.70 -19.32
CA VAL A 41 11.16 7.76 -20.01
C VAL A 41 10.53 7.24 -21.30
N GLU A 42 11.19 6.31 -22.00
CA GLU A 42 10.66 5.71 -23.22
C GLU A 42 9.41 4.84 -22.95
N GLU A 43 9.47 3.93 -21.96
CA GLU A 43 8.31 3.14 -21.53
C GLU A 43 7.15 4.04 -21.07
N TRP A 44 7.46 5.08 -20.30
CA TRP A 44 6.47 6.04 -19.83
C TRP A 44 5.73 6.73 -20.98
N ASN A 45 6.47 7.22 -21.99
CA ASN A 45 5.90 7.96 -23.10
C ASN A 45 5.14 7.05 -24.09
N ASN A 46 5.59 5.81 -24.29
CA ASN A 46 5.06 4.94 -25.33
C ASN A 46 3.94 3.99 -24.85
N ASP A 47 4.00 3.52 -23.60
CA ASP A 47 3.04 2.53 -23.07
C ASP A 47 1.86 3.19 -22.32
N GLY A 48 1.93 4.50 -22.10
CA GLY A 48 1.05 5.22 -21.20
C GLY A 48 1.44 5.07 -19.73
N HIS A 49 0.68 5.74 -18.88
CA HIS A 49 0.97 5.84 -17.45
C HIS A 49 -0.26 6.25 -16.65
N ALA A 50 -0.17 6.12 -15.31
CA ALA A 50 -1.23 6.61 -14.44
C ALA A 50 -1.24 8.15 -14.45
N ASN A 51 -2.43 8.75 -14.45
CA ASN A 51 -2.58 10.21 -14.56
C ASN A 51 -2.05 10.99 -13.34
N CYS A 52 -1.95 10.33 -12.19
CA CYS A 52 -1.46 10.91 -10.94
C CYS A 52 0.03 10.61 -10.69
N SER A 53 0.66 9.77 -11.51
CA SER A 53 2.07 9.44 -11.33
C SER A 53 2.97 10.49 -11.96
N THR A 54 4.19 10.56 -11.46
CA THR A 54 5.32 11.29 -12.07
C THR A 54 6.41 10.28 -12.42
N ASN A 55 7.07 10.45 -13.57
CA ASN A 55 8.16 9.55 -13.96
C ASN A 55 9.48 10.01 -13.37
N PHE A 56 10.06 9.21 -12.47
CA PHE A 56 11.46 9.31 -12.04
C PHE A 56 12.10 7.94 -12.26
N PRO A 57 12.84 7.74 -13.37
CA PRO A 57 13.51 6.47 -13.65
C PRO A 57 14.33 5.96 -12.46
N LEU A 58 14.37 4.64 -12.29
CA LEU A 58 15.03 4.00 -11.15
C LEU A 58 16.50 4.44 -10.96
N ASP A 59 17.22 4.59 -12.06
CA ASP A 59 18.62 5.02 -12.12
C ASP A 59 18.81 6.53 -11.84
N GLU A 60 17.72 7.31 -11.86
CA GLU A 60 17.72 8.75 -11.63
C GLU A 60 17.22 9.14 -10.23
N LEU A 61 16.77 8.19 -9.41
CA LEU A 61 16.17 8.47 -8.09
C LEU A 61 17.03 9.32 -7.16
N GLU A 62 18.36 9.15 -7.19
CA GLU A 62 19.27 9.95 -6.37
C GLU A 62 19.16 11.44 -6.68
N MET A 63 18.95 11.81 -7.94
CA MET A 63 18.78 13.21 -8.35
C MET A 63 17.46 13.80 -7.83
N HIS A 64 16.43 12.95 -7.67
CA HIS A 64 15.10 13.36 -7.19
C HIS A 64 14.94 13.26 -5.67
N LYS A 65 15.97 12.85 -4.93
CA LYS A 65 15.92 12.65 -3.48
C LYS A 65 15.38 13.86 -2.71
N ALA A 66 15.81 15.06 -3.06
CA ALA A 66 15.36 16.29 -2.41
C ALA A 66 13.88 16.61 -2.66
N GLU A 67 13.36 16.24 -3.83
CA GLU A 67 11.94 16.40 -4.17
C GLU A 67 11.08 15.36 -3.46
N LEU A 68 11.52 14.10 -3.48
CA LEU A 68 10.87 12.99 -2.79
C LEU A 68 10.78 13.23 -1.27
N ALA A 69 11.80 13.87 -0.67
CA ALA A 69 11.80 14.23 0.75
C ALA A 69 10.67 15.19 1.17
N GLN A 70 10.01 15.87 0.22
CA GLN A 70 8.89 16.78 0.49
C GLN A 70 7.55 16.07 0.68
N TYR A 71 7.48 14.78 0.38
CA TYR A 71 6.28 13.96 0.50
C TYR A 71 6.33 13.11 1.77
N ASP A 72 5.18 12.82 2.35
CA ASP A 72 5.06 11.96 3.53
C ASP A 72 4.94 10.49 3.12
N THR A 73 4.21 10.26 2.02
CA THR A 73 3.98 8.93 1.45
C THR A 73 4.44 8.89 0.00
N ILE A 74 5.27 7.90 -0.33
CA ILE A 74 5.79 7.68 -1.68
C ILE A 74 5.42 6.27 -2.11
N THR A 75 4.64 6.18 -3.18
CA THR A 75 4.23 4.91 -3.78
C THR A 75 4.98 4.73 -5.10
N TYR A 76 5.81 3.70 -5.20
CA TYR A 76 6.54 3.36 -6.42
C TYR A 76 5.75 2.37 -7.26
N VAL A 77 5.71 2.60 -8.57
CA VAL A 77 5.12 1.70 -9.57
C VAL A 77 6.10 1.47 -10.71
N CYS A 78 5.94 0.36 -11.43
CA CYS A 78 6.64 0.14 -12.69
C CYS A 78 5.81 -0.75 -13.61
N ARG A 79 6.42 -1.61 -14.44
CA ARG A 79 5.68 -2.55 -15.30
C ARG A 79 5.08 -3.74 -14.54
N SER A 80 5.82 -4.31 -13.58
CA SER A 80 5.43 -5.55 -12.88
C SER A 80 5.69 -5.55 -11.37
N GLY A 81 6.20 -4.44 -10.81
CA GLY A 81 6.53 -4.29 -9.40
C GLY A 81 7.99 -4.55 -9.01
N GLY A 82 8.79 -5.21 -9.86
CA GLY A 82 10.20 -5.53 -9.52
C GLY A 82 11.08 -4.30 -9.31
N ARG A 83 11.07 -3.37 -10.26
CA ARG A 83 11.80 -2.07 -10.15
C ARG A 83 11.23 -1.19 -9.03
N ALA A 84 9.92 -1.26 -8.80
CA ALA A 84 9.27 -0.53 -7.71
C ALA A 84 9.75 -1.04 -6.33
N GLY A 85 10.03 -2.34 -6.20
CA GLY A 85 10.67 -2.89 -5.01
C GLY A 85 12.07 -2.33 -4.80
N GLN A 86 12.90 -2.30 -5.84
CA GLN A 86 14.25 -1.71 -5.78
C GLN A 86 14.22 -0.23 -5.39
N ALA A 87 13.28 0.54 -5.94
CA ALA A 87 13.06 1.94 -5.57
C ALA A 87 12.61 2.11 -4.12
N ALA A 88 11.75 1.20 -3.64
CA ALA A 88 11.29 1.20 -2.26
C ALA A 88 12.45 0.92 -1.28
N ASP A 89 13.30 -0.06 -1.59
CA ASP A 89 14.48 -0.40 -0.79
C ASP A 89 15.46 0.77 -0.74
N TRP A 90 15.80 1.35 -1.90
CA TRP A 90 16.63 2.56 -1.97
C TRP A 90 16.04 3.71 -1.14
N SER A 91 14.72 3.90 -1.20
CA SER A 91 14.05 4.99 -0.47
C SER A 91 14.03 4.76 1.04
N ALA A 92 13.85 3.52 1.49
CA ALA A 92 13.90 3.19 2.90
C ALA A 92 15.27 3.53 3.51
N GLU A 93 16.34 3.38 2.74
CA GLU A 93 17.70 3.72 3.14
C GLU A 93 17.98 5.24 3.07
N ASN A 94 17.39 5.94 2.11
CA ASN A 94 17.75 7.32 1.78
C ASN A 94 16.78 8.39 2.27
N LEU A 95 15.55 8.02 2.60
CA LEU A 95 14.45 8.93 2.96
C LEU A 95 13.84 8.49 4.30
N PRO A 96 14.51 8.79 5.43
CA PRO A 96 14.01 8.43 6.75
C PRO A 96 12.68 9.14 7.06
N ASN A 97 11.85 8.49 7.88
CA ASN A 97 10.55 8.98 8.33
C ASN A 97 9.50 9.13 7.22
N LYS A 98 9.67 8.45 6.08
CA LYS A 98 8.68 8.40 4.99
C LYS A 98 7.92 7.08 4.99
N VAL A 99 6.66 7.13 4.56
CA VAL A 99 5.88 5.92 4.27
C VAL A 99 6.18 5.50 2.84
N ILE A 100 6.87 4.37 2.67
CA ILE A 100 7.28 3.84 1.37
C ILE A 100 6.38 2.66 1.00
N GLN A 101 5.86 2.66 -0.23
CA GLN A 101 4.97 1.63 -0.74
C GLN A 101 5.41 1.11 -2.10
N ASN A 102 5.35 -0.21 -2.30
CA ASN A 102 5.43 -0.82 -3.62
C ASN A 102 4.01 -1.03 -4.17
N GLY A 103 3.62 -0.21 -5.14
CA GLY A 103 2.31 -0.25 -5.81
C GLY A 103 2.23 -1.25 -6.96
N GLY A 104 3.32 -1.95 -7.29
CA GLY A 104 3.32 -2.97 -8.35
C GLY A 104 3.32 -2.38 -9.77
N ALA A 105 2.44 -2.91 -10.62
CA ALA A 105 2.26 -2.40 -11.98
C ALA A 105 1.51 -1.05 -11.97
N TRP A 106 1.94 -0.11 -12.81
CA TRP A 106 1.38 1.24 -12.90
C TRP A 106 -0.10 1.24 -13.26
N GLU A 107 -0.59 0.23 -14.00
CA GLU A 107 -1.99 0.09 -14.38
C GLU A 107 -2.93 -0.12 -13.19
N ASN A 108 -2.40 -0.59 -12.05
CA ASN A 108 -3.19 -0.95 -10.88
C ASN A 108 -3.31 0.18 -9.86
N VAL A 109 -2.61 1.31 -10.04
CA VAL A 109 -2.62 2.39 -9.05
C VAL A 109 -3.88 3.24 -9.19
N ALA A 110 -4.59 3.42 -8.07
CA ALA A 110 -5.78 4.26 -8.03
C ALA A 110 -5.41 5.72 -7.79
N CYS A 111 -5.64 6.57 -8.80
CA CYS A 111 -5.49 8.01 -8.70
C CYS A 111 -6.70 8.65 -8.00
N ASN A 112 -6.84 8.42 -6.70
CA ASN A 112 -7.88 9.08 -5.90
C ASN A 112 -7.41 10.50 -5.57
N LYS A 113 -8.10 11.51 -6.14
CA LYS A 113 -7.91 12.92 -5.81
C LYS A 113 -8.71 13.31 -4.57
#